data_AF-A0A7T8GYE8-F1
#
_entry.id   AF-A0A7T8GYE8-F1
#
_cell.length_a   1.000
_cell.length_b   1.000
_cell.length_c   1.000
_cell.angle_alpha   90.00
_cell.angle_beta   90.00
_cell.angle_gamma   90.00
#
_symmetry.space_group_name_H-M   'P 1'
#
loop_
_entity.id
_entity.type
_entity.pdbx_description
1 polymer ?
#
loop_
_entity_poly.entity_id
_entity_poly.type
_entity_poly.pdbx_seq_one_letter_code
_entity_poly.pdbx_strand_id
1 'polypeptide(L)'
;HLPKPIYRISALVKAGKDSSDKRSTNGRRKVRTDDFIEAVRVRGGRPSGDMEELAIKLETSINTIFHVLHDDLGLSIKSARWIPRMLTEDHKMKR
;
A
#
# COMPACT_ATOMS: atom_id res chain seq x y z
N HIS A 1 41.48 -19.60 -7.30
CA HIS A 1 40.95 -18.25 -7.04
C HIS A 1 39.47 -18.36 -6.69
N LEU A 2 38.98 -17.60 -5.71
CA LEU A 2 37.57 -17.69 -5.32
C LEU A 2 36.67 -16.94 -6.33
N PRO A 3 35.39 -17.30 -6.46
CA PRO A 3 34.43 -16.54 -7.26
C PRO A 3 34.28 -15.10 -6.76
N LYS A 4 34.13 -14.14 -7.68
CA LYS A 4 33.86 -12.71 -7.40
C LYS A 4 32.84 -12.43 -6.26
N PRO A 5 31.70 -13.16 -6.13
CA PRO A 5 30.77 -12.94 -5.02
C PRO A 5 31.38 -13.24 -3.63
N ILE A 6 32.29 -14.20 -3.52
CA ILE A 6 32.93 -14.59 -2.25
C ILE A 6 33.91 -13.51 -1.78
N TYR A 7 34.65 -12.90 -2.70
CA TYR A 7 35.49 -11.73 -2.38
C TYR A 7 34.67 -10.55 -1.87
N ARG A 8 33.48 -10.32 -2.42
CA ARG A 8 32.59 -9.24 -1.98
C ARG A 8 32.05 -9.48 -0.57
N ILE A 9 31.62 -10.70 -0.27
CA ILE A 9 31.10 -11.05 1.06
C ILE A 9 32.21 -10.95 2.10
N SER A 10 33.38 -11.54 1.83
CA SER A 10 34.54 -11.45 2.74
C SER A 10 35.01 -10.01 2.98
N ALA A 11 34.97 -9.14 1.97
CA ALA A 11 35.28 -7.72 2.13
C ALA A 11 34.24 -6.99 3.00
N LEU A 12 32.94 -7.32 2.86
CA LEU A 12 31.87 -6.74 3.68
C LEU A 12 31.97 -7.18 5.15
N VAL A 13 32.27 -8.47 5.38
CA VAL A 13 32.51 -9.03 6.73
C VAL A 13 33.73 -8.39 7.37
N LYS A 14 34.85 -8.26 6.63
CA LYS A 14 36.04 -7.54 7.12
C LYS A 14 35.78 -6.06 7.43
N ALA A 15 34.81 -5.45 6.75
CA ALA A 15 34.38 -4.07 7.00
C ALA A 15 33.36 -3.95 8.15
N GLY A 16 33.09 -5.02 8.90
CA GLY A 16 32.15 -5.02 10.02
C GLY A 16 30.68 -4.84 9.61
N LYS A 17 30.34 -5.12 8.34
CA LYS A 17 28.96 -5.06 7.85
C LYS A 17 28.34 -6.45 7.88
N ASP A 18 27.35 -6.60 8.74
CA ASP A 18 26.60 -7.85 8.88
C ASP A 18 25.57 -7.99 7.76
N SER A 19 25.30 -9.23 7.33
CA SER A 19 24.39 -9.52 6.22
C SER A 19 22.92 -9.15 6.50
N SER A 20 22.60 -8.70 7.71
CA SER A 20 21.28 -8.22 8.12
C SER A 20 20.93 -6.89 7.45
N ASP A 21 21.93 -6.12 7.00
CA ASP A 21 21.71 -4.95 6.15
C ASP A 21 21.31 -5.41 4.74
N LYS A 22 20.04 -5.78 4.60
CA LYS A 22 19.35 -5.67 3.32
C LYS A 22 19.38 -4.19 2.95
N ARG A 23 20.48 -3.74 2.33
CA ARG A 23 20.56 -2.46 1.63
C ARG A 23 19.27 -2.36 0.85
N SER A 24 18.37 -1.47 1.27
CA SER A 24 17.09 -1.34 0.59
C SER A 24 17.45 -0.99 -0.83
N THR A 25 17.22 -1.91 -1.77
CA THR A 25 17.37 -1.60 -3.17
C THR A 25 16.39 -0.46 -3.40
N ASN A 26 16.89 0.76 -3.56
CA ASN A 26 16.10 1.93 -3.94
C ASN A 26 15.64 1.72 -5.40
N GLY A 27 14.84 0.68 -5.60
CA GLY A 27 14.20 0.35 -6.85
C GLY A 27 12.96 1.20 -6.97
N ARG A 28 13.13 2.39 -7.57
CA ARG A 28 12.06 3.17 -8.22
C ARG A 28 10.98 3.76 -7.29
N ARG A 29 11.37 4.66 -6.38
CA ARG A 29 10.43 5.53 -5.61
C ARG A 29 10.15 6.87 -6.30
N LYS A 30 9.58 6.86 -7.52
CA LYS A 30 9.11 8.11 -8.15
C LYS A 30 7.57 8.25 -8.21
N VAL A 31 6.83 7.15 -8.02
CA VAL A 31 5.37 7.12 -8.16
C VAL A 31 4.64 7.34 -6.82
N ARG A 32 5.33 7.16 -5.69
CA ARG A 32 4.75 7.26 -4.35
C ARG A 32 5.28 8.50 -3.62
N THR A 33 4.96 9.69 -4.12
CA THR A 33 5.18 10.93 -3.36
C THR A 33 4.15 11.04 -2.23
N ASP A 34 4.46 11.78 -1.17
CA ASP A 34 3.52 11.99 -0.05
C ASP A 34 2.20 12.62 -0.55
N ASP A 35 2.28 13.55 -1.51
CA ASP A 35 1.10 14.16 -2.14
C ASP A 35 0.22 13.12 -2.86
N PHE A 36 0.84 12.14 -3.52
CA PHE A 36 0.13 11.05 -4.18
C PHE A 36 -0.53 10.13 -3.16
N ILE A 37 0.18 9.77 -2.09
CA ILE A 37 -0.35 8.94 -1.00
C ILE A 37 -1.55 9.61 -0.34
N GLU A 38 -1.47 10.92 -0.09
CA GLU A 38 -2.58 11.68 0.49
C GLU A 38 -3.78 11.80 -0.48
N ALA A 39 -3.52 11.99 -1.78
CA ALA A 39 -4.57 11.97 -2.80
C ALA A 39 -5.31 10.62 -2.86
N VAL A 40 -4.57 9.50 -2.73
CA VAL A 40 -5.15 8.15 -2.60
C VAL A 40 -5.92 8.01 -1.29
N ARG A 41 -5.43 8.56 -0.17
CA ARG A 41 -6.11 8.50 1.13
C ARG A 41 -7.48 9.18 1.12
N VAL A 42 -7.54 10.43 0.65
CA VAL A 42 -8.77 11.24 0.64
C VAL A 42 -9.87 10.62 -0.20
N ARG A 43 -9.48 9.99 -1.33
CA ARG A 43 -10.43 9.48 -2.33
C ARG A 43 -10.70 7.98 -2.20
N GLY A 44 -9.67 7.19 -1.87
CA GLY A 44 -9.71 5.73 -1.72
C GLY A 44 -10.07 5.24 -0.32
N GLY A 45 -10.04 6.09 0.71
CA GLY A 45 -10.50 5.74 2.06
C GLY A 45 -12.02 5.57 2.21
N ARG A 46 -12.79 5.76 1.13
CA ARG A 46 -14.25 5.56 1.15
C ARG A 46 -14.60 4.10 0.82
N PRO A 47 -15.53 3.47 1.58
CA PRO A 47 -15.91 2.06 1.39
C PRO A 47 -16.44 1.66 0.01
N SER A 48 -16.81 2.62 -0.84
CA SER A 48 -17.40 2.38 -2.17
C SER A 48 -16.74 3.21 -3.28
N GLY A 49 -15.52 3.71 -3.07
CA GLY A 49 -14.80 4.40 -4.13
C GLY A 49 -14.46 3.41 -5.26
N ASP A 50 -14.93 3.69 -6.47
CA ASP A 50 -14.56 2.89 -7.64
C ASP A 50 -13.05 3.05 -7.91
N MET A 51 -12.30 1.96 -7.76
CA MET A 51 -10.85 1.97 -7.89
C MET A 51 -10.42 2.25 -9.34
N GLU A 52 -11.28 1.92 -10.30
CA GLU A 52 -11.05 2.26 -11.72
C GLU A 52 -11.11 3.76 -11.93
N GLU A 53 -12.13 4.44 -11.39
CA GLU A 53 -12.19 5.90 -11.46
C GLU A 53 -10.98 6.57 -10.77
N LEU A 54 -10.53 6.01 -9.65
CA LEU A 54 -9.38 6.54 -8.94
C LEU A 54 -8.10 6.39 -9.78
N ALA A 55 -7.92 5.23 -10.41
CA ALA A 55 -6.79 4.96 -11.29
C ALA A 55 -6.75 5.91 -12.49
N ILE A 56 -7.90 6.16 -13.11
CA ILE A 56 -8.04 7.12 -14.20
C ILE A 56 -7.68 8.54 -13.72
N LYS A 57 -8.25 8.99 -12.59
CA LYS A 57 -8.03 10.35 -12.06
C LYS A 57 -6.59 10.61 -11.63
N LEU A 58 -5.88 9.58 -11.19
CA LEU A 58 -4.50 9.66 -10.73
C LEU A 58 -3.48 9.22 -11.81
N GLU A 59 -3.95 8.96 -13.03
CA GLU A 59 -3.14 8.52 -14.17
C GLU A 59 -2.18 7.37 -13.82
N THR A 60 -2.69 6.41 -13.06
CA THR A 60 -1.91 5.33 -12.46
C THR A 60 -2.62 4.00 -12.62
N SER A 61 -1.93 2.90 -12.33
CA SER A 61 -2.57 1.59 -12.35
C SER A 61 -3.34 1.34 -11.06
N ILE A 62 -4.47 0.63 -11.18
CA ILE A 62 -5.26 0.14 -10.04
C ILE A 62 -4.37 -0.62 -9.04
N ASN A 63 -3.45 -1.44 -9.56
CA ASN A 63 -2.53 -2.20 -8.71
C ASN A 63 -1.61 -1.29 -7.89
N THR A 64 -1.18 -0.15 -8.42
CA THR A 64 -0.38 0.84 -7.69
C THR A 64 -1.18 1.45 -6.54
N ILE A 65 -2.46 1.77 -6.78
CA ILE A 65 -3.38 2.24 -5.75
C ILE A 65 -3.55 1.20 -4.65
N PHE A 66 -3.76 -0.08 -5.01
CA PHE A 66 -3.86 -1.15 -4.01
C PHE A 66 -2.62 -1.27 -3.14
N HIS A 67 -1.44 -1.19 -3.75
CA HIS A 67 -0.20 -1.20 -3.00
C HIS A 67 -0.08 0.01 -2.06
N VAL A 68 -0.50 1.21 -2.47
CA VAL A 68 -0.50 2.38 -1.57
C VAL A 68 -1.49 2.21 -0.43
N LEU A 69 -2.70 1.72 -0.71
CA LEU A 69 -3.71 1.47 0.31
C LEU A 69 -3.22 0.44 1.35
N HIS A 70 -2.62 -0.65 0.90
CA HIS A 70 -2.15 -1.74 1.77
C HIS A 70 -0.80 -1.44 2.45
N ASP A 71 0.22 -1.09 1.67
CA ASP A 71 1.60 -1.00 2.14
C ASP A 71 1.85 0.32 2.88
N ASP A 72 1.31 1.43 2.37
CA ASP A 72 1.63 2.79 2.86
C ASP A 72 0.56 3.31 3.84
N LEU A 73 -0.73 2.98 3.62
CA LEU A 73 -1.84 3.45 4.46
C LEU A 73 -2.38 2.39 5.44
N GLY A 74 -1.96 1.13 5.33
CA GLY A 74 -2.40 0.03 6.21
C GLY A 74 -3.90 -0.29 6.11
N LEU A 75 -4.56 0.13 5.03
CA LEU A 75 -5.97 -0.12 4.77
C LEU A 75 -6.14 -1.50 4.15
N SER A 76 -7.18 -2.21 4.58
CA SER A 76 -7.57 -3.50 4.01
C SER A 76 -9.01 -3.44 3.52
N ILE A 77 -9.25 -4.09 2.37
CA ILE A 77 -10.60 -4.25 1.83
C ILE A 77 -11.35 -5.21 2.76
N LYS A 78 -12.46 -4.73 3.31
CA LYS A 78 -13.39 -5.54 4.11
C LYS A 78 -14.72 -5.62 3.39
N SER A 79 -15.36 -6.79 3.45
CA SER A 79 -16.73 -6.94 2.96
C SER A 79 -17.69 -6.16 3.84
N ALA A 80 -18.73 -5.58 3.21
CA ALA A 80 -19.82 -4.97 3.94
C ALA A 80 -20.57 -6.03 4.75
N ARG A 81 -21.02 -5.65 5.95
CA ARG A 81 -21.82 -6.55 6.80
C ARG A 81 -23.23 -6.64 6.24
N TRP A 82 -23.79 -7.85 6.18
CA TRP A 82 -25.16 -8.05 5.72
C TRP A 82 -26.16 -7.34 6.65
N ILE A 83 -27.12 -6.63 6.05
CA ILE A 83 -28.18 -5.91 6.76
C ILE A 83 -29.52 -6.57 6.36
N PRO A 84 -30.29 -7.14 7.30
CA PRO A 84 -31.51 -7.89 7.00
C PRO A 84 -32.61 -7.07 6.33
N ARG A 85 -32.74 -5.80 6.70
CA ARG A 85 -33.69 -4.85 6.11
C ARG A 85 -33.25 -3.41 6.36
N MET A 86 -33.57 -2.51 5.43
CA MET A 86 -33.39 -1.08 5.62
C MET A 86 -34.51 -0.55 6.53
N LEU A 87 -34.16 -0.06 7.72
CA LEU A 87 -35.13 0.52 8.64
C LEU A 87 -35.45 1.97 8.23
N THR A 88 -36.74 2.27 8.09
CA THR A 88 -37.24 3.66 8.00
C THR A 88 -37.12 4.36 9.35
N GLU A 89 -37.21 5.69 9.35
CA GLU A 89 -37.13 6.50 10.58
C GLU A 89 -38.19 6.09 11.61
N ASP A 90 -39.43 5.81 11.20
CA ASP A 90 -40.50 5.31 12.08
C ASP A 90 -40.12 4.01 12.81
N HIS A 91 -39.41 3.10 12.13
CA HIS A 91 -38.94 1.86 12.74
C HIS A 91 -37.80 2.09 13.74
N LYS A 92 -37.03 3.17 13.60
CA LYS A 92 -35.97 3.55 14.54
C LYS A 92 -36.52 4.26 15.78
N MET A 93 -37.60 5.03 15.60
CA MET A 93 -38.26 5.81 16.65
C MET A 93 -39.14 4.98 17.59
N LYS A 94 -39.67 3.84 17.15
CA LYS A 94 -40.47 2.92 17.98
C LYS A 94 -39.63 2.05 18.94
N ARG A 95 -38.57 2.61 19.53
CA ARG A 95 -37.75 1.94 20.55
C ARG A 95 -38.31 2.10 21.94
#